data_AF-A0A6B3I1P4-F1
#
_entry.id   AF-A0A6B3I1P4-F1
#
_cell.length_a   1.000
_cell.length_b   1.000
_cell.length_c   1.000
_cell.angle_alpha   90.00
_cell.angle_beta   90.00
_cell.angle_gamma   90.00
#
_symmetry.space_group_name_H-M   'P 1'
#
loop_
_entity.id
_entity.type
_entity.pdbx_description
1 polymer ?
#
loop_
_entity_poly.entity_id
_entity_poly.type
_entity_poly.pdbx_seq_one_letter_code
_entity_poly.pdbx_strand_id
1 'polypeptide(L)'
;AIVRASDDGVALDVAGASGASVAELLGKAGIEVGDATGVEVTVRDIKPLQRGDPRGLALFYISLAAVIMGFLGAIQLSVHAHGLNPAERIAFTAAYALL
;
A
#
# COMPACT_ATOMS: atom_id res chain seq x y z
N ALA A 1 1.20 -11.39 -13.11
CA ALA A 1 0.96 -10.87 -14.46
C ALA A 1 0.64 -12.03 -15.38
N ILE A 2 -0.14 -11.80 -16.43
CA ILE A 2 -0.48 -12.82 -17.44
C ILE A 2 -0.15 -12.23 -18.81
N VAL A 3 0.53 -13.02 -19.65
CA VAL A 3 0.81 -12.66 -21.05
C VAL A 3 -0.06 -13.55 -21.94
N ARG A 4 -0.73 -12.95 -22.91
CA ARG A 4 -1.55 -13.64 -23.90
C ARG A 4 -1.14 -13.18 -25.29
N ALA A 5 -0.78 -14.13 -26.16
CA ALA A 5 -0.60 -13.85 -27.58
C ALA A 5 -1.97 -13.92 -28.29
N SER A 6 -2.21 -13.00 -29.21
CA SER A 6 -3.35 -13.00 -30.13
C SER A 6 -2.85 -12.77 -31.56
N ASP A 7 -3.73 -12.98 -32.54
CA ASP A 7 -3.39 -12.79 -33.95
C ASP A 7 -3.02 -11.33 -34.29
N ASP A 8 -3.52 -10.36 -33.52
CA ASP A 8 -3.27 -8.92 -33.71
C ASP A 8 -2.15 -8.35 -32.81
N GLY A 9 -1.54 -9.16 -31.93
CA GLY A 9 -0.49 -8.70 -31.01
C GLY A 9 -0.46 -9.39 -29.64
N VAL A 10 0.21 -8.79 -28.66
CA VAL A 10 0.42 -9.35 -27.32
C VAL A 10 -0.34 -8.53 -26.27
N ALA A 11 -1.11 -9.19 -25.41
CA ALA A 11 -1.76 -8.59 -24.25
C ALA A 11 -1.01 -8.93 -22.96
N LEU A 12 -0.71 -7.91 -22.16
CA LEU A 12 -0.06 -8.02 -20.84
C LEU A 12 -1.02 -7.52 -19.75
N ASP A 13 -1.56 -8.46 -18.97
CA ASP A 13 -2.41 -8.17 -17.82
C ASP A 13 -1.57 -8.06 -16.54
N VAL A 14 -1.63 -6.91 -15.88
CA VAL A 14 -0.98 -6.62 -14.59
C VAL A 14 -2.03 -6.36 -13.51
N ALA A 15 -1.66 -6.57 -12.24
CA ALA A 15 -2.52 -6.28 -11.10
C ALA A 15 -1.83 -5.25 -10.20
N GLY A 16 -2.03 -3.96 -10.50
CA GLY A 16 -1.32 -2.86 -9.84
C GLY A 16 -1.47 -2.86 -8.33
N ALA A 17 -2.68 -3.11 -7.82
CA ALA A 17 -2.96 -3.16 -6.38
C ALA A 17 -2.26 -4.32 -5.64
N SER A 18 -1.83 -5.37 -6.35
CA SER A 18 -1.08 -6.49 -5.76
C SER A 18 0.43 -6.27 -5.80
N GLY A 19 0.91 -5.28 -6.56
CA GLY A 19 2.33 -4.99 -6.68
C GLY A 19 2.58 -3.83 -7.63
N ALA A 20 2.47 -2.59 -7.13
CA ALA A 20 2.56 -1.38 -7.94
C ALA A 20 3.89 -1.27 -8.68
N SER A 21 5.01 -1.55 -8.00
CA SER A 21 6.34 -1.50 -8.60
C SER A 21 6.53 -2.54 -9.70
N VAL A 22 5.96 -3.74 -9.53
CA VAL A 22 6.04 -4.81 -10.53
C VAL A 22 5.15 -4.49 -11.73
N ALA A 23 3.96 -3.95 -11.50
CA ALA A 23 3.05 -3.52 -12.57
C ALA A 23 3.64 -2.36 -13.38
N GLU A 24 4.28 -1.39 -12.73
CA GLU A 24 4.96 -0.28 -13.40
C GLU A 24 6.15 -0.77 -14.24
N LEU A 25 6.98 -1.64 -13.67
CA LEU A 25 8.13 -2.22 -14.37
C LEU A 25 7.69 -3.01 -15.61
N LEU A 26 6.73 -3.91 -15.44
CA LEU A 26 6.20 -4.74 -16.53
C LEU A 26 5.48 -3.89 -17.59
N GLY A 27 4.77 -2.84 -17.19
CA GLY A 27 4.14 -1.91 -18.12
C GLY A 27 5.16 -1.18 -18.99
N LYS A 28 6.23 -0.66 -18.39
CA LYS A 28 7.31 0.02 -19.14
C LYS A 28 8.05 -0.95 -20.07
N ALA A 29 8.49 -2.09 -19.54
CA ALA A 29 9.22 -3.09 -20.30
C ALA A 29 8.36 -3.68 -21.44
N GLY A 30 7.06 -3.88 -21.22
CA GLY A 30 6.14 -4.40 -22.23
C GLY A 30 6.02 -3.45 -23.43
N ILE A 31 5.90 -2.15 -23.19
CA ILE A 31 5.85 -1.14 -24.26
C ILE A 31 7.19 -1.09 -25.00
N GLU A 32 8.31 -1.05 -24.28
CA GLU A 32 9.65 -0.99 -24.89
C GLU A 32 9.95 -2.21 -25.77
N VAL A 33 9.55 -3.41 -25.33
CA VAL A 33 9.67 -4.64 -26.15
C VAL A 33 8.78 -4.58 -27.37
N GLY A 34 7.54 -4.06 -27.25
CA GLY A 34 6.64 -3.87 -28.38
C GLY A 34 7.23 -2.95 -29.45
N ASP A 35 7.77 -1.81 -29.01
CA ASP A 35 8.44 -0.84 -29.89
C ASP A 35 9.68 -1.45 -30.58
N ALA A 36 10.49 -2.21 -29.84
CA ALA A 36 11.70 -2.82 -30.38
C ALA A 36 11.43 -3.99 -31.34
N THR A 37 10.33 -4.71 -31.15
CA THR A 37 9.98 -5.90 -31.94
C THR A 37 8.97 -5.63 -33.05
N GLY A 38 8.34 -4.44 -33.06
CA GLY A 38 7.28 -4.09 -33.99
C GLY A 38 5.98 -4.86 -33.74
N VAL A 39 5.81 -5.46 -32.56
CA VAL A 39 4.61 -6.19 -32.15
C VAL A 39 3.80 -5.29 -31.22
N GLU A 40 2.52 -5.09 -31.50
CA GLU A 40 1.65 -4.28 -30.64
C GLU A 40 1.48 -4.97 -29.27
N VAL A 41 1.94 -4.31 -28.20
CA VAL A 41 1.81 -4.78 -26.82
C VAL A 41 0.78 -3.93 -26.09
N THR A 42 -0.39 -4.52 -25.79
CA THR A 42 -1.45 -3.87 -25.00
C THR A 42 -1.29 -4.20 -23.53
N VAL A 43 -1.03 -3.20 -22.69
CA VAL A 43 -0.93 -3.36 -21.24
C VAL A 43 -2.25 -3.00 -20.57
N ARG A 44 -2.80 -3.92 -19.77
CA ARG A 44 -4.05 -3.70 -19.01
C ARG A 44 -3.86 -3.97 -17.52
N ASP A 45 -4.21 -2.99 -16.69
CA ASP A 45 -4.31 -3.21 -15.25
C ASP A 45 -5.70 -3.77 -14.90
N ILE A 46 -5.74 -5.05 -14.52
CA ILE A 46 -6.97 -5.75 -14.14
C ILE A 46 -7.37 -5.48 -12.69
N LYS A 47 -6.47 -4.92 -11.87
CA LYS A 47 -6.75 -4.55 -10.48
C LYS A 47 -6.01 -3.26 -10.11
N PRO A 48 -6.54 -2.10 -10.52
CA PRO A 48 -5.86 -0.81 -10.32
C PRO A 48 -5.78 -0.41 -8.85
N LEU A 49 -4.80 0.42 -8.52
CA LEU A 49 -4.71 1.06 -7.20
C LEU A 49 -5.89 2.03 -6.99
N GLN A 50 -6.24 2.26 -5.73
CA GLN A 50 -7.21 3.27 -5.32
C GLN A 50 -6.82 4.64 -5.87
N ARG A 51 -7.74 5.33 -6.55
CA ARG A 51 -7.46 6.65 -7.17
C ARG A 51 -7.00 7.71 -6.16
N GLY A 52 -7.47 7.63 -4.91
CA GLY A 52 -7.11 8.57 -3.84
C GLY A 52 -5.75 8.29 -3.17
N ASP A 53 -5.21 7.08 -3.30
CA ASP A 53 -3.88 6.71 -2.80
C ASP A 53 -3.24 5.68 -3.75
N PRO A 54 -2.79 6.14 -4.93
CA PRO A 54 -2.34 5.27 -6.02
C PRO A 54 -1.03 4.52 -5.73
N ARG A 55 -0.47 4.64 -4.52
CA ARG A 55 0.68 3.86 -4.07
C ARG A 55 0.46 3.19 -2.70
N GLY A 56 -0.73 3.33 -2.09
CA GLY A 56 -0.96 2.89 -0.71
C GLY A 56 -0.08 3.61 0.33
N LEU A 57 0.58 4.71 -0.06
CA LEU A 57 1.57 5.39 0.77
C LEU A 57 0.89 6.16 1.90
N ALA A 58 -0.29 6.74 1.64
CA ALA A 58 -1.01 7.49 2.66
C ALA A 58 -1.45 6.56 3.80
N LEU A 59 -2.06 5.41 3.48
CA LEU A 59 -2.44 4.42 4.50
C LEU A 59 -1.22 3.86 5.24
N PHE A 60 -0.10 3.65 4.55
CA PHE A 60 1.15 3.23 5.16
C PHE A 60 1.65 4.25 6.20
N TYR A 61 1.73 5.53 5.83
CA TYR A 61 2.19 6.59 6.74
C TYR A 61 1.22 6.82 7.89
N ILE A 62 -0.09 6.73 7.67
CA ILE A 62 -1.10 6.81 8.74
C ILE A 62 -0.90 5.66 9.73
N SER A 63 -0.70 4.44 9.23
CA SER A 63 -0.48 3.27 10.08
C SER A 63 0.82 3.39 10.89
N LEU A 64 1.89 3.86 10.25
CA LEU A 64 3.17 4.12 10.92
C LEU A 64 3.02 5.18 12.02
N ALA A 65 2.35 6.29 11.72
CA ALA A 65 2.08 7.34 12.69
C ALA A 65 1.25 6.83 13.87
N ALA A 66 0.20 6.04 13.60
CA ALA A 66 -0.64 5.43 14.64
C ALA A 66 0.18 4.49 15.56
N VAL A 67 1.07 3.68 15.00
CA VAL A 67 1.95 2.79 15.79
C VAL A 67 2.91 3.60 16.67
N ILE A 68 3.53 4.65 16.11
CA ILE A 68 4.45 5.53 16.85
C ILE A 68 3.71 6.22 18.00
N MET A 69 2.54 6.80 17.72
CA MET A 69 1.73 7.48 18.72
C MET A 69 1.26 6.52 19.82
N GLY A 70 0.83 5.31 19.46
CA GLY A 70 0.42 4.28 20.43
C GLY A 70 1.57 3.86 21.35
N PHE A 71 2.74 3.58 20.79
CA PHE A 71 3.92 3.18 21.57
C PHE A 71 4.42 4.30 22.48
N LEU A 72 4.58 5.51 21.94
CA LEU A 72 5.06 6.66 22.69
C LEU A 72 4.07 7.04 23.80
N GLY A 73 2.77 7.04 23.50
CA GLY A 73 1.72 7.31 24.49
C GLY A 73 1.72 6.31 25.64
N ALA A 74 1.88 5.01 25.34
CA ALA A 74 1.96 3.97 26.37
C ALA A 74 3.18 4.15 27.29
N ILE A 75 4.34 4.52 26.74
CA ILE A 75 5.54 4.83 27.56
C ILE A 75 5.28 6.04 28.45
N GLN A 76 4.74 7.12 27.90
CA GLN A 76 4.48 8.35 28.64
C GLN A 76 3.57 8.10 29.84
N LEU A 77 2.49 7.33 29.63
CA LEU A 77 1.58 6.91 30.69
C LEU A 77 2.27 5.97 31.69
N SER A 78 3.18 5.12 31.24
CA SER A 78 3.88 4.19 32.14
C SER A 78 4.84 4.90 33.10
N VAL A 79 5.57 5.90 32.60
CA VAL A 79 6.58 6.66 33.35
C VAL A 79 5.94 7.74 34.23
N HIS A 80 5.06 8.58 33.68
CA HIS A 80 4.51 9.74 34.39
C HIS A 80 3.29 9.40 35.25
N ALA A 81 2.63 8.28 34.99
CA ALA A 81 1.44 7.82 35.69
C ALA A 81 1.71 6.50 36.46
N HIS A 82 2.92 6.33 36.99
CA HIS A 82 3.36 5.20 37.84
C HIS A 82 2.37 4.88 38.99
N GLY A 83 1.71 5.89 39.55
CA GLY A 83 0.74 5.72 40.65
C GLY A 83 -0.66 5.26 40.24
N LEU A 84 -1.00 5.22 38.94
CA LEU A 84 -2.31 4.76 38.48
C LEU A 84 -2.36 3.24 38.34
N ASN A 85 -3.48 2.66 38.76
CA ASN A 85 -3.72 1.22 38.65
C ASN A 85 -3.79 0.81 37.17
N PRO A 86 -3.44 -0.45 36.82
CA PRO A 86 -3.42 -0.93 35.43
C PRO A 86 -4.75 -0.72 34.67
N ALA A 87 -5.87 -0.85 35.37
CA ALA A 87 -7.20 -0.63 34.80
C ALA A 87 -7.43 0.84 34.38
N GLU A 88 -6.94 1.79 35.17
CA GLU A 88 -7.06 3.23 34.87
C GLU A 88 -6.20 3.60 33.67
N ARG A 89 -5.02 2.98 33.53
CA ARG A 89 -4.14 3.17 32.35
C ARG A 89 -4.80 2.68 31.07
N ILE A 90 -5.48 1.53 31.13
CA ILE A 90 -6.23 0.98 30.00
C ILE A 90 -7.42 1.90 29.65
N ALA A 91 -8.17 2.35 30.66
CA ALA A 91 -9.31 3.25 30.46
C ALA A 91 -8.89 4.58 29.82
N PHE A 92 -7.80 5.18 30.28
CA PHE A 92 -7.28 6.44 29.71
C PHE A 92 -6.79 6.26 28.27
N THR A 93 -6.10 5.15 27.99
CA THR A 93 -5.63 4.83 26.63
C THR A 93 -6.82 4.62 25.69
N ALA A 94 -7.85 3.90 26.13
CA ALA A 94 -9.06 3.67 25.34
C ALA A 94 -9.86 4.95 25.09
N ALA A 95 -9.98 5.83 26.08
CA ALA A 95 -10.64 7.12 25.94
C ALA A 95 -9.88 8.06 24.99
N TYR A 96 -8.54 8.08 25.06
CA TYR A 96 -7.71 8.88 24.16
C TYR A 96 -7.76 8.37 22.71
N ALA A 97 -7.88 7.06 22.51
CA ALA A 97 -8.02 6.47 21.17
C ALA A 97 -9.38 6.75 20.48
N LEU A 98 -10.37 7.26 21.22
CA LEU A 98 -11.70 7.62 20.72
C LEU A 98 -11.82 9.09 20.28
N LEU A 99 -10.82 9.92 20.56
CA LEU A 99 -10.71 11.33 20.15
C LEU A 99 -10.07 11.45 18.77
#